data_AF-U7UQS8-F1
#
_entry.id   AF-U7UQS8-F1
#
_cell.length_a   1.000
_cell.length_b   1.000
_cell.length_c   1.000
_cell.angle_alpha   90.00
_cell.angle_beta   90.00
_cell.angle_gamma   90.00
#
_symmetry.space_group_name_H-M   'P 1'
#
loop_
_entity.id
_entity.type
_entity.pdbx_description
1 polymer ?
#
loop_
_entity_poly.entity_id
_entity_poly.type
_entity_poly.pdbx_seq_one_letter_code
_entity_poly.pdbx_strand_id
1 'polypeptide(L)'
;MPNWTKNFNLEKPLQTESYDVDKRNANWDKIDNALSDAVKTVTGTNDTLTVTTGADVKSTVKVDNVAHAGTADSLAYTMIPNGADLNDYYKVGEYVFVGDANLGTLSNTPADLKESFKLSVTKDVYFQQRLVTYNTHRVFCRRENMGWIEQPAGTAQTAANNVLKTGDTMSGDLTIASSDYGGVNIKNSSGTKFKIRCLPKNNSSIGNVAFFDSTGNQLYSQFFQQK
;
A
#
# COMPACT_ATOMS: atom_id res chain seq x y z
N MET A 1 -30.95 -52.44 -50.49
CA MET A 1 -31.17 -51.04 -50.03
C MET A 1 -29.87 -50.55 -49.40
N PRO A 2 -29.44 -49.31 -49.68
CA PRO A 2 -28.25 -48.73 -49.05
C PRO A 2 -28.38 -48.73 -47.52
N ASN A 3 -27.37 -49.24 -46.83
CA ASN A 3 -27.38 -49.40 -45.38
C ASN A 3 -26.38 -48.44 -44.76
N TRP A 4 -26.83 -47.39 -44.07
CA TRP A 4 -25.98 -46.29 -43.60
C TRP A 4 -25.79 -46.31 -42.07
N THR A 5 -24.68 -45.74 -41.59
CA THR A 5 -24.53 -45.40 -40.17
C THR A 5 -25.35 -44.15 -39.83
N LYS A 6 -25.80 -44.04 -38.57
CA LYS A 6 -26.75 -43.00 -38.15
C LYS A 6 -26.17 -41.59 -38.07
N ASN A 7 -24.92 -41.47 -37.63
CA ASN A 7 -24.36 -40.17 -37.21
C ASN A 7 -23.48 -39.52 -38.28
N PHE A 8 -22.82 -40.32 -39.11
CA PHE A 8 -21.85 -39.84 -40.10
C PHE A 8 -22.17 -40.33 -41.53
N ASN A 9 -23.33 -40.98 -41.74
CA ASN A 9 -23.79 -41.50 -43.04
C ASN A 9 -22.69 -42.24 -43.81
N LEU A 10 -22.02 -43.16 -43.11
CA LEU A 10 -21.00 -44.04 -43.69
C LEU A 10 -21.69 -45.26 -44.30
N GLU A 11 -21.23 -45.67 -45.49
CA GLU A 11 -21.79 -46.84 -46.18
C GLU A 11 -21.38 -48.10 -45.42
N LYS A 12 -22.34 -48.95 -45.06
CA LYS A 12 -22.05 -50.26 -44.47
C LYS A 12 -22.06 -51.32 -45.57
N PRO A 13 -21.03 -52.19 -45.62
CA PRO A 13 -21.06 -53.32 -46.53
C PRO A 13 -22.23 -54.24 -46.17
N LEU A 14 -22.90 -54.80 -47.17
CA LEU A 14 -23.86 -55.88 -46.95
C LEU A 14 -23.10 -57.16 -46.58
N GLN A 15 -23.71 -58.04 -45.78
CA GLN A 15 -23.07 -59.31 -45.37
C GLN A 15 -22.69 -60.22 -46.56
N THR A 16 -23.29 -59.98 -47.72
CA THR A 16 -23.07 -60.73 -48.97
C THR A 16 -22.10 -60.05 -49.92
N GLU A 17 -21.58 -58.86 -49.60
CA GLU A 17 -20.69 -58.10 -50.48
C GLU A 17 -19.21 -58.40 -50.20
N SER A 18 -18.41 -58.44 -51.28
CA SER A 18 -16.95 -58.47 -51.19
C SER A 18 -16.41 -57.14 -50.66
N TYR A 19 -15.27 -57.18 -49.99
CA TYR A 19 -14.63 -56.01 -49.41
C TYR A 19 -14.12 -55.03 -50.49
N ASP A 20 -14.56 -53.78 -50.41
CA ASP A 20 -14.19 -52.69 -51.32
C ASP A 20 -13.37 -51.62 -50.58
N VAL A 21 -12.11 -51.46 -50.98
CA VAL A 21 -11.15 -50.53 -50.37
C VAL A 21 -11.49 -49.07 -50.62
N ASP A 22 -12.12 -48.75 -51.75
CA ASP A 22 -12.42 -47.38 -52.14
C ASP A 22 -13.57 -46.84 -51.30
N LYS A 23 -14.59 -47.67 -51.03
CA LYS A 23 -15.66 -47.35 -50.09
C LYS A 23 -15.15 -47.13 -48.66
N ARG A 24 -14.17 -47.92 -48.22
CA ARG A 24 -13.54 -47.72 -46.90
C ARG A 24 -12.82 -46.38 -46.85
N ASN A 25 -12.00 -46.06 -47.84
CA ASN A 25 -11.23 -44.82 -47.87
C ASN A 25 -12.17 -43.60 -47.91
N ALA A 26 -13.24 -43.65 -48.71
CA ALA A 26 -14.25 -42.59 -48.73
C ALA A 26 -14.96 -42.40 -47.38
N ASN A 27 -15.20 -43.47 -46.63
CA ASN A 27 -15.72 -43.38 -45.27
C ASN A 27 -14.69 -42.82 -44.27
N TRP A 28 -13.39 -43.11 -44.44
CA TRP A 28 -12.33 -42.53 -43.63
C TRP A 28 -12.19 -41.03 -43.84
N ASP A 29 -12.25 -40.55 -45.09
CA ASP A 29 -12.21 -39.11 -45.38
C ASP A 29 -13.39 -38.37 -44.74
N LYS A 30 -14.57 -38.98 -44.70
CA LYS A 30 -15.74 -38.42 -44.00
C LYS A 30 -15.51 -38.28 -42.49
N ILE A 31 -14.86 -39.27 -41.88
CA ILE A 31 -14.54 -39.26 -40.45
C ILE A 31 -13.48 -38.19 -40.15
N ASP A 32 -12.41 -38.14 -40.95
CA ASP A 32 -11.30 -37.21 -40.76
C ASP A 32 -11.77 -35.75 -40.85
N ASN A 33 -12.60 -35.42 -41.87
CA ASN A 33 -13.19 -34.09 -41.99
C ASN A 33 -14.10 -33.74 -40.81
N ALA A 34 -14.97 -34.66 -40.38
CA ALA A 34 -15.87 -34.43 -39.25
C ALA A 34 -15.11 -34.22 -37.92
N LEU A 35 -14.00 -34.95 -37.72
CA LEU A 35 -13.16 -34.80 -36.54
C LEU A 35 -12.35 -33.50 -36.59
N SER A 36 -11.80 -33.15 -37.76
CA SER A 36 -11.09 -31.88 -38.00
C SER A 36 -11.98 -30.68 -37.68
N ASP A 37 -13.24 -30.68 -38.12
CA ASP A 37 -14.17 -29.59 -37.84
C ASP A 37 -14.54 -29.51 -36.34
N ALA A 38 -14.68 -30.65 -35.66
CA ALA A 38 -14.87 -30.67 -34.21
C ALA A 38 -13.66 -30.10 -33.46
N VAL A 39 -12.43 -30.43 -33.89
CA VAL A 39 -11.18 -29.95 -33.27
C VAL A 39 -10.92 -28.46 -33.56
N LYS A 40 -11.24 -27.95 -34.76
CA LYS A 40 -11.16 -26.51 -35.08
C LYS A 40 -12.00 -25.65 -34.13
N THR A 41 -13.11 -26.20 -33.64
CA THR A 41 -13.98 -25.52 -32.66
C THR A 41 -13.32 -25.37 -31.28
N VAL A 42 -12.22 -26.09 -31.02
CA VAL A 42 -11.51 -26.15 -29.72
C VAL A 42 -10.18 -25.38 -29.74
N THR A 43 -9.83 -24.69 -30.83
CA THR A 43 -8.58 -23.92 -30.92
C THR A 43 -8.84 -22.41 -30.97
N GLY A 44 -8.65 -21.75 -29.82
CA GLY A 44 -8.69 -20.29 -29.68
C GLY A 44 -7.90 -19.87 -28.45
N THR A 45 -7.11 -18.80 -28.56
CA THR A 45 -6.10 -18.41 -27.57
C THR A 45 -6.64 -17.80 -26.27
N ASN A 46 -7.96 -17.78 -26.03
CA ASN A 46 -8.58 -17.35 -24.78
C ASN A 46 -10.07 -17.76 -24.68
N ASP A 47 -10.46 -18.86 -25.33
CA ASP A 47 -11.86 -19.07 -25.70
C ASP A 47 -12.65 -20.06 -24.84
N THR A 48 -13.93 -19.72 -24.67
CA THR A 48 -14.90 -20.51 -23.92
C THR A 48 -15.20 -21.81 -24.67
N LEU A 49 -14.95 -22.97 -24.05
CA LEU A 49 -15.31 -24.26 -24.63
C LEU A 49 -16.84 -24.43 -24.59
N THR A 50 -17.49 -24.39 -25.76
CA THR A 50 -18.93 -24.64 -25.89
C THR A 50 -19.17 -26.07 -26.35
N VAL A 51 -19.56 -26.96 -25.44
CA VAL A 51 -19.94 -28.34 -25.77
C VAL A 51 -21.45 -28.40 -26.01
N THR A 52 -21.85 -28.60 -27.26
CA THR A 52 -23.26 -28.83 -27.59
C THR A 52 -23.52 -30.34 -27.58
N THR A 53 -24.18 -30.85 -26.53
CA THR A 53 -24.77 -32.20 -26.56
C THR A 53 -26.23 -32.09 -26.99
N GLY A 54 -26.70 -33.07 -27.76
CA GLY A 54 -28.06 -33.07 -28.31
C GLY A 54 -29.12 -33.01 -27.20
N ALA A 55 -30.13 -32.17 -27.43
CA ALA A 55 -31.19 -31.70 -26.53
C ALA A 55 -30.79 -30.54 -25.60
N ASP A 56 -30.69 -29.34 -26.19
CA ASP A 56 -30.93 -27.98 -25.64
C ASP A 56 -30.34 -27.58 -24.26
N VAL A 57 -29.49 -28.38 -23.64
CA VAL A 57 -28.74 -27.97 -22.44
C VAL A 57 -27.38 -27.43 -22.86
N LYS A 58 -27.30 -26.09 -22.96
CA LYS A 58 -26.03 -25.37 -23.09
C LYS A 58 -25.32 -25.39 -21.73
N SER A 59 -24.43 -26.34 -21.52
CA SER A 59 -23.49 -26.30 -20.40
C SER A 59 -22.23 -25.55 -20.81
N THR A 60 -22.13 -24.28 -20.43
CA THR A 60 -20.88 -23.52 -20.52
C THR A 60 -19.92 -24.00 -19.45
N VAL A 61 -18.87 -24.72 -19.84
CA VAL A 61 -17.76 -25.05 -18.93
C VAL A 61 -16.72 -23.95 -19.07
N LYS A 62 -16.62 -23.08 -18.07
CA LYS A 62 -15.48 -22.18 -17.96
C LYS A 62 -14.28 -23.01 -17.50
N VAL A 63 -13.26 -23.11 -18.35
CA VAL A 63 -11.96 -23.67 -17.96
C VAL A 63 -11.08 -22.47 -17.65
N ASP A 64 -10.91 -22.15 -16.37
CA ASP A 64 -10.01 -21.09 -15.91
C ASP A 64 -8.56 -21.56 -16.11
N ASN A 65 -8.02 -21.32 -17.31
CA ASN A 65 -6.57 -21.31 -17.49
C ASN A 65 -6.13 -19.84 -17.44
N VAL A 66 -5.52 -19.45 -16.31
CA VAL A 66 -5.08 -18.09 -15.92
C VAL A 66 -6.15 -17.19 -15.29
N ALA A 67 -6.64 -17.60 -14.12
CA ALA A 67 -7.17 -16.65 -13.14
C ALA A 67 -7.02 -17.18 -11.71
N HIS A 68 -5.90 -16.84 -11.06
CA HIS A 68 -5.83 -16.79 -9.59
C HIS A 68 -6.66 -15.60 -9.03
N ALA A 69 -7.77 -15.24 -9.69
CA ALA A 69 -8.51 -13.98 -9.45
C ALA A 69 -9.65 -14.13 -8.42
N GLY A 70 -9.71 -15.25 -7.70
CA GLY A 70 -10.84 -15.56 -6.82
C GLY A 70 -10.49 -16.23 -5.50
N THR A 71 -9.21 -16.36 -5.14
CA THR A 71 -8.85 -16.64 -3.75
C THR A 71 -8.84 -15.31 -2.99
N ALA A 72 -9.21 -15.34 -1.72
CA ALA A 72 -9.40 -14.20 -0.83
C ALA A 72 -8.11 -13.36 -0.51
N ASP A 73 -7.16 -13.35 -1.45
CA ASP A 73 -5.86 -12.68 -1.38
C ASP A 73 -5.61 -11.75 -2.59
N SER A 74 -6.62 -11.51 -3.43
CA SER A 74 -6.54 -10.48 -4.49
C SER A 74 -6.78 -9.10 -3.87
N LEU A 75 -5.70 -8.38 -3.58
CA LEU A 75 -5.76 -6.98 -3.18
C LEU A 75 -6.52 -6.18 -4.26
N ALA A 76 -7.72 -5.68 -3.94
CA ALA A 76 -8.50 -4.87 -4.86
C ALA A 76 -7.92 -3.45 -4.95
N TYR A 77 -7.07 -3.21 -5.93
CA TYR A 77 -6.56 -1.89 -6.29
C TYR A 77 -6.69 -1.61 -7.78
N THR A 78 -6.72 -0.33 -8.14
CA THR A 78 -6.70 0.14 -9.54
C THR A 78 -5.34 0.78 -9.85
N MET A 79 -4.73 0.43 -10.98
CA MET A 79 -3.47 1.05 -11.41
C MET A 79 -3.70 2.49 -11.89
N ILE A 80 -2.89 3.41 -11.39
CA ILE A 80 -2.77 4.78 -11.89
C ILE A 80 -1.89 4.75 -13.14
N PRO A 81 -2.40 5.12 -14.33
CA PRO A 81 -1.58 5.14 -15.53
C PRO A 81 -0.64 6.37 -15.55
N ASN A 82 0.38 6.30 -16.40
CA ASN A 82 1.22 7.46 -16.71
C ASN A 82 0.35 8.62 -17.24
N GLY A 83 0.73 9.86 -16.93
CA GLY A 83 -0.03 11.04 -17.36
C GLY A 83 -1.29 11.34 -16.55
N ALA A 84 -1.62 10.53 -15.54
CA ALA A 84 -2.85 10.71 -14.77
C ALA A 84 -2.83 11.98 -13.90
N ASP A 85 -4.01 12.59 -13.74
CA ASP A 85 -4.25 13.66 -12.78
C ASP A 85 -4.82 13.07 -11.48
N LEU A 86 -4.15 13.31 -10.35
CA LEU A 86 -4.61 12.81 -9.04
C LEU A 86 -5.93 13.46 -8.57
N ASN A 87 -6.38 14.56 -9.19
CA ASN A 87 -7.68 15.16 -8.94
C ASN A 87 -8.86 14.32 -9.48
N ASP A 88 -8.62 13.43 -10.45
CA ASP A 88 -9.65 12.55 -11.02
C ASP A 88 -9.96 11.35 -10.12
N TYR A 89 -9.17 11.14 -9.07
CA TYR A 89 -9.28 10.02 -8.12
C TYR A 89 -10.17 10.36 -6.93
N TYR A 90 -11.42 10.75 -7.18
CA TYR A 90 -12.40 11.12 -6.15
C TYR A 90 -13.34 9.98 -5.75
N LYS A 91 -13.27 8.81 -6.41
CA LYS A 91 -14.08 7.64 -6.05
C LYS A 91 -13.41 6.87 -4.91
N VAL A 92 -14.21 6.39 -3.96
CA VAL A 92 -13.72 5.54 -2.87
C VAL A 92 -13.05 4.30 -3.45
N GLY A 93 -11.82 4.04 -3.03
CA GLY A 93 -11.02 2.94 -3.56
C GLY A 93 -9.55 3.04 -3.19
N GLU A 94 -8.83 1.98 -3.56
CA GLU A 94 -7.39 1.89 -3.43
C GLU A 94 -6.76 1.93 -4.82
N TYR A 95 -5.77 2.79 -4.98
CA TYR A 95 -5.10 3.06 -6.24
C TYR A 95 -3.59 2.95 -6.05
N VAL A 96 -2.90 2.48 -7.08
CA VAL A 96 -1.46 2.21 -7.00
C VAL A 96 -0.77 2.81 -8.21
N PHE A 97 0.30 3.55 -7.98
CA PHE A 97 1.21 3.97 -9.02
C PHE A 97 2.55 3.23 -8.84
N VAL A 98 2.97 2.50 -9.86
CA VAL A 98 4.27 1.82 -9.92
C VAL A 98 4.99 2.32 -11.17
N GLY A 99 6.09 3.06 -10.99
CA GLY A 99 6.86 3.59 -12.11
C GLY A 99 7.58 4.88 -11.79
N ASP A 100 8.61 4.82 -10.95
CA ASP A 100 9.40 5.98 -10.51
C ASP A 100 9.89 6.84 -11.69
N ALA A 101 10.30 6.22 -12.79
CA ALA A 101 10.74 6.90 -14.02
C ALA A 101 9.64 7.75 -14.68
N ASN A 102 8.37 7.40 -14.48
CA ASN A 102 7.21 8.07 -15.07
C ASN A 102 6.49 9.00 -14.09
N LEU A 103 6.98 9.15 -12.85
CA LEU A 103 6.34 9.97 -11.83
C LEU A 103 6.14 11.42 -12.28
N GLY A 104 7.10 11.97 -13.02
CA GLY A 104 7.04 13.33 -13.58
C GLY A 104 5.94 13.52 -14.64
N THR A 105 5.27 12.45 -15.07
CA THR A 105 4.11 12.54 -15.98
C THR A 105 2.80 12.81 -15.24
N LEU A 106 2.75 12.56 -13.93
CA LEU A 106 1.55 12.76 -13.14
C LEU A 106 1.32 14.24 -12.83
N SER A 107 0.04 14.63 -12.71
CA SER A 107 -0.36 15.98 -12.32
C SER A 107 -1.04 16.00 -10.96
N ASN A 108 -1.00 17.16 -10.28
CA ASN A 108 -1.56 17.37 -8.94
C ASN A 108 -1.04 16.37 -7.90
N THR A 109 0.26 16.08 -7.93
CA THR A 109 0.97 15.25 -6.96
C THR A 109 1.47 16.09 -5.77
N PRO A 110 1.76 15.45 -4.62
CA PRO A 110 2.52 16.09 -3.55
C PRO A 110 3.86 16.66 -4.04
N ALA A 111 4.27 17.80 -3.47
CA ALA A 111 5.59 18.36 -3.72
C ALA A 111 6.70 17.38 -3.30
N ASP A 112 7.78 17.33 -4.07
CA ASP A 112 8.93 16.45 -3.83
C ASP A 112 8.60 14.96 -3.72
N LEU A 113 7.52 14.50 -4.35
CA LEU A 113 7.29 13.07 -4.56
C LEU A 113 8.36 12.54 -5.51
N LYS A 114 9.01 11.42 -5.17
CA LYS A 114 10.17 10.87 -5.93
C LYS A 114 10.10 9.37 -6.18
N GLU A 115 8.97 8.74 -5.85
CA GLU A 115 8.85 7.29 -5.85
C GLU A 115 7.39 6.84 -5.99
N SER A 116 7.23 5.55 -6.26
CA SER A 116 5.97 4.83 -6.32
C SER A 116 5.20 4.88 -5.00
N PHE A 117 3.88 4.83 -5.11
CA PHE A 117 2.99 5.07 -3.97
C PHE A 117 1.65 4.35 -4.10
N LYS A 118 0.98 4.21 -2.94
CA LYS A 118 -0.43 3.87 -2.85
C LYS A 118 -1.24 5.13 -2.56
N LEU A 119 -2.38 5.28 -3.22
CA LEU A 119 -3.39 6.31 -2.97
C LEU A 119 -4.67 5.65 -2.47
N SER A 120 -5.06 5.94 -1.23
CA SER A 120 -6.33 5.53 -0.64
C SER A 120 -7.31 6.70 -0.70
N VAL A 121 -8.50 6.45 -1.24
CA VAL A 121 -9.60 7.43 -1.27
C VAL A 121 -10.71 6.93 -0.36
N THR A 122 -11.06 7.72 0.65
CA THR A 122 -12.15 7.44 1.59
C THR A 122 -13.17 8.55 1.56
N LYS A 123 -14.38 8.26 2.04
CA LYS A 123 -15.45 9.24 2.20
C LYS A 123 -15.96 9.19 3.64
N ASP A 124 -15.91 10.34 4.30
CA ASP A 124 -16.64 10.60 5.53
C ASP A 124 -17.68 11.70 5.22
N VAL A 125 -17.52 12.90 5.77
CA VAL A 125 -18.28 14.09 5.33
C VAL A 125 -17.82 14.59 3.96
N TYR A 126 -16.53 14.45 3.67
CA TYR A 126 -15.88 14.85 2.41
C TYR A 126 -15.07 13.69 1.85
N PHE A 127 -14.74 13.73 0.56
CA PHE A 127 -13.74 12.83 0.02
C PHE A 127 -12.34 13.21 0.52
N GLN A 128 -11.61 12.20 0.97
CA GLN A 128 -10.25 12.35 1.50
C GLN A 128 -9.33 11.44 0.71
N GLN A 129 -8.14 11.95 0.41
CA GLN A 129 -7.09 11.23 -0.27
C GLN A 129 -5.89 11.10 0.66
N ARG A 130 -5.40 9.88 0.83
CA ARG A 130 -4.17 9.56 1.56
C ARG A 130 -3.20 8.85 0.65
N LEU A 131 -2.05 9.47 0.39
CA LEU A 131 -0.96 8.91 -0.39
C LEU A 131 0.14 8.41 0.54
N VAL A 132 0.63 7.19 0.33
CA VAL A 132 1.72 6.59 1.09
C VAL A 132 2.80 6.12 0.11
N THR A 133 4.02 6.64 0.26
CA THR A 133 5.16 6.23 -0.56
C THR A 133 5.72 4.87 -0.09
N TYR A 134 6.24 4.07 -1.02
CA TYR A 134 6.65 2.70 -0.70
C TYR A 134 8.02 2.57 0.01
N ASN A 135 9.01 3.38 -0.34
CA ASN A 135 10.36 3.28 0.24
C ASN A 135 10.53 4.24 1.43
N THR A 136 10.15 5.52 1.29
CA THR A 136 10.32 6.50 2.38
C THR A 136 9.21 6.47 3.42
N HIS A 137 8.09 5.78 3.14
CA HIS A 137 6.92 5.72 4.02
C HIS A 137 6.37 7.11 4.41
N ARG A 138 6.55 8.11 3.55
CA ARG A 138 5.96 9.44 3.70
C ARG A 138 4.46 9.32 3.47
N VAL A 139 3.69 10.02 4.31
CA VAL A 139 2.23 10.02 4.22
C VAL A 139 1.79 11.43 3.85
N PHE A 140 1.00 11.55 2.80
CA PHE A 140 0.40 12.82 2.40
C PHE A 140 -1.11 12.70 2.46
N CYS A 141 -1.77 13.75 2.90
CA CYS A 141 -3.21 13.80 3.01
C CYS A 141 -3.74 15.08 2.37
N ARG A 142 -4.91 14.98 1.74
CA ARG A 142 -5.70 16.15 1.35
C ARG A 142 -7.18 15.83 1.34
N ARG A 143 -7.99 16.88 1.40
CA ARG A 143 -9.41 16.85 1.10
C ARG A 143 -9.62 17.28 -0.36
N GLU A 144 -10.54 16.65 -1.08
CA GLU A 144 -11.10 17.06 -2.39
C GLU A 144 -10.31 18.12 -3.17
N ASN A 145 -9.33 17.70 -3.99
CA ASN A 145 -8.55 18.57 -4.88
C ASN A 145 -7.86 19.78 -4.23
N MET A 146 -7.81 19.85 -2.89
CA MET A 146 -7.03 20.86 -2.17
C MET A 146 -5.52 20.57 -2.30
N GLY A 147 -4.71 21.45 -1.73
CA GLY A 147 -3.26 21.22 -1.61
C GLY A 147 -2.94 19.98 -0.79
N TRP A 148 -1.88 19.28 -1.17
CA TRP A 148 -1.33 18.16 -0.40
C TRP A 148 -0.64 18.66 0.87
N ILE A 149 -0.93 18.00 1.99
CA ILE A 149 -0.25 18.21 3.27
C ILE A 149 0.50 16.94 3.61
N GLU A 150 1.82 17.03 3.74
CA GLU A 150 2.62 15.93 4.28
C GLU A 150 2.34 15.79 5.78
N GLN A 151 1.92 14.58 6.18
CA GLN A 151 1.86 14.21 7.58
C GLN A 151 3.29 13.89 8.03
N PRO A 152 3.81 14.59 9.04
CA PRO A 152 5.13 14.27 9.56
C PRO A 152 5.14 12.79 9.97
N ALA A 153 6.17 12.05 9.52
CA ALA A 153 6.41 10.70 10.01
C ALA A 153 6.48 10.79 11.53
N GLY A 154 5.59 10.09 12.23
CA GLY A 154 5.49 10.19 13.68
C GLY A 154 6.80 9.80 14.34
N THR A 155 7.63 10.77 14.71
CA THR A 155 8.33 10.65 15.98
C THR A 155 7.27 10.95 17.03
N ALA A 156 7.15 10.06 18.01
CA ALA A 156 6.19 10.24 19.08
C ALA A 156 6.28 11.66 19.65
N GLN A 157 5.20 12.41 19.44
CA GLN A 157 4.70 13.48 20.28
C GLN A 157 5.60 14.71 20.45
N THR A 158 5.13 15.80 19.88
CA THR A 158 5.25 17.16 20.41
C THR A 158 4.83 17.18 21.89
N ALA A 159 5.74 16.85 22.81
CA ALA A 159 5.59 17.14 24.22
C ALA A 159 6.36 18.43 24.50
N ALA A 160 5.63 19.53 24.53
CA ALA A 160 6.15 20.80 25.03
C ALA A 160 6.85 20.59 26.39
N ASN A 161 8.14 20.90 26.45
CA ASN A 161 8.97 21.05 27.65
C ASN A 161 9.55 19.81 28.37
N ASN A 162 9.61 18.63 27.74
CA ASN A 162 10.31 17.47 28.34
C ASN A 162 11.55 17.05 27.54
N VAL A 163 12.68 16.83 28.22
CA VAL A 163 13.82 16.08 27.66
C VAL A 163 13.49 14.59 27.78
N LEU A 164 13.16 13.93 26.67
CA LEU A 164 12.96 12.48 26.59
C LEU A 164 14.18 11.82 25.95
N LYS A 165 14.96 11.10 26.75
CA LYS A 165 15.87 10.03 26.30
C LYS A 165 15.74 8.87 27.28
N THR A 166 15.15 7.77 26.84
CA THR A 166 15.28 6.46 27.48
C THR A 166 16.11 5.60 26.56
N GLY A 167 17.27 5.11 27.03
CA GLY A 167 18.07 4.11 26.30
C GLY A 167 19.35 4.61 25.61
N ASP A 168 19.60 5.92 25.52
CA ASP A 168 20.86 6.46 24.95
C ASP A 168 21.71 7.18 26.01
N THR A 169 23.01 6.90 26.02
CA THR A 169 24.01 7.63 26.82
C THR A 169 24.28 9.00 26.19
N MET A 170 24.22 10.08 26.97
CA MET A 170 24.71 11.38 26.50
C MET A 170 26.25 11.32 26.39
N SER A 171 26.79 11.27 25.17
CA SER A 171 28.22 11.44 24.93
C SER A 171 28.54 12.93 24.84
N GLY A 172 29.07 13.52 25.91
CA GLY A 172 29.43 14.94 26.02
C GLY A 172 28.77 15.67 27.20
N ASP A 173 29.19 16.90 27.47
CA ASP A 173 28.68 17.70 28.59
C ASP A 173 27.28 18.26 28.30
N LEU A 174 26.36 18.11 29.27
CA LEU A 174 25.08 18.82 29.25
C LEU A 174 25.29 20.29 29.62
N THR A 175 25.25 21.18 28.62
CA THR A 175 25.37 22.63 28.84
C THR A 175 24.00 23.30 28.85
N ILE A 176 23.64 23.97 29.95
CA ILE A 176 22.41 24.76 30.09
C ILE A 176 22.76 26.22 29.78
N ALA A 177 22.52 26.64 28.53
CA ALA A 177 22.75 28.02 28.12
C ALA A 177 21.71 28.95 28.76
N SER A 178 22.16 29.89 29.58
CA SER A 178 21.33 30.95 30.16
C SER A 178 22.12 32.25 30.15
N SER A 179 21.45 33.40 29.97
CA SER A 179 22.06 34.69 30.27
C SER A 179 22.07 34.94 31.78
N ASP A 180 23.25 35.34 32.28
CA ASP A 180 23.66 35.68 33.66
C ASP A 180 23.52 34.62 34.78
N TYR A 181 22.44 33.85 34.85
CA TYR A 181 22.24 32.86 35.93
C TYR A 181 21.79 31.50 35.38
N GLY A 182 22.73 30.55 35.31
CA GLY A 182 22.47 29.17 34.87
C GLY A 182 22.14 28.24 36.01
N GLY A 183 21.15 27.35 35.85
CA GLY A 183 20.83 26.39 36.90
C GLY A 183 19.77 25.37 36.56
N VAL A 184 19.75 24.30 37.35
CA VAL A 184 18.76 23.22 37.30
C VAL A 184 17.75 23.41 38.43
N ASN A 185 16.46 23.35 38.12
CA ASN A 185 15.40 23.26 39.12
C ASN A 185 14.87 21.83 39.16
N ILE A 186 14.92 21.19 40.33
CA ILE A 186 14.26 19.92 40.60
C ILE A 186 13.00 20.23 41.39
N LYS A 187 11.83 20.06 40.78
CA LYS A 187 10.52 20.31 41.40
C LYS A 187 9.90 19.00 41.87
N ASN A 188 9.20 19.02 43.00
CA ASN A 188 8.31 17.92 43.37
C ASN A 188 6.85 18.23 43.00
N SER A 189 5.97 17.25 43.21
CA SER A 189 4.53 17.38 42.93
C SER A 189 3.85 18.49 43.73
N SER A 190 4.38 18.84 44.91
CA SER A 190 3.89 19.93 45.74
C SER A 190 4.30 21.33 45.23
N GLY A 191 5.05 21.43 44.13
CA GLY A 191 5.49 22.69 43.55
C GLY A 191 6.71 23.33 44.21
N THR A 192 7.21 22.74 45.31
CA THR A 192 8.48 23.14 45.92
C THR A 192 9.64 22.78 44.99
N LYS A 193 10.75 23.54 45.07
CA LYS A 193 11.90 23.31 44.19
C LYS A 193 13.22 23.36 44.94
N PHE A 194 14.08 22.42 44.58
CA PHE A 194 15.50 22.43 44.89
C PHE A 194 16.25 22.98 43.67
N LYS A 195 17.00 24.07 43.85
CA LYS A 195 17.64 24.80 42.77
C LYS A 195 19.15 24.81 42.94
N ILE A 196 19.86 24.35 41.91
CA ILE A 196 21.32 24.41 41.81
C ILE A 196 21.66 25.46 40.77
N ARG A 197 22.44 26.49 41.14
CA ARG A 197 22.79 27.61 40.25
C ARG A 197 24.29 27.87 40.20
N CYS A 198 24.75 28.22 39.00
CA CYS A 198 25.92 29.04 38.75
C CYS A 198 25.52 30.53 38.88
N LEU A 199 26.38 31.32 39.49
CA LEU A 199 26.19 32.77 39.64
C LEU A 199 27.07 33.51 38.59
N PRO A 200 26.74 34.76 38.25
CA PRO A 200 27.56 35.57 37.35
C PRO A 200 29.01 35.68 37.82
N LYS A 201 29.95 35.86 36.88
CA LYS A 201 31.39 36.00 37.15
C LYS A 201 31.73 37.12 38.15
N ASN A 202 30.92 38.17 38.23
CA ASN A 202 31.12 39.30 39.14
C ASN A 202 30.52 39.09 40.54
N ASN A 203 29.97 37.90 40.82
CA ASN A 203 29.51 37.53 42.16
C ASN A 203 30.69 37.07 43.03
N SER A 204 30.63 37.35 44.33
CA SER A 204 31.60 36.84 45.33
C SER A 204 31.57 35.32 45.49
N SER A 205 30.51 34.66 45.02
CA SER A 205 30.28 33.22 45.07
C SER A 205 30.16 32.65 43.65
N ILE A 206 30.70 31.45 43.42
CA ILE A 206 30.62 30.75 42.12
C ILE A 206 29.22 30.17 41.85
N GLY A 207 28.45 29.95 42.90
CA GLY A 207 27.19 29.23 42.81
C GLY A 207 26.44 29.21 44.13
N ASN A 208 25.19 28.76 44.07
CA ASN A 208 24.44 28.40 45.28
C ASN A 208 23.49 27.22 45.06
N VAL A 209 23.20 26.54 46.16
CA VAL A 209 22.13 25.57 46.28
C VAL A 209 21.05 26.17 47.18
N ALA A 210 19.82 26.23 46.70
CA ALA A 210 18.71 26.86 47.41
C ALA A 210 17.43 26.03 47.35
N PHE A 211 16.65 26.07 48.43
CA PHE A 211 15.33 25.45 48.53
C PHE A 211 14.26 26.53 48.57
N PHE A 212 13.21 26.33 47.76
CA PHE A 212 12.09 27.25 47.67
C PHE A 212 10.79 26.51 47.93
N ASP A 213 9.85 27.19 48.59
CA ASP A 213 8.48 26.72 48.71
C ASP A 213 7.71 26.81 47.38
N SER A 214 6.46 26.36 47.38
CA SER A 214 5.57 26.37 46.22
C SER A 214 5.11 27.77 45.79
N THR A 215 5.26 28.78 46.66
CA THR A 215 4.90 30.18 46.40
C THR A 215 6.09 30.96 45.82
N GLY A 216 7.29 30.36 45.84
CA GLY A 216 8.51 30.95 45.32
C GLY A 216 9.37 31.65 46.38
N ASN A 217 9.05 31.52 47.67
CA ASN A 217 9.88 32.04 48.74
C ASN A 217 11.10 31.14 48.93
N GLN A 218 12.28 31.75 49.08
CA GLN A 218 13.50 31.02 49.40
C GLN A 218 13.53 30.70 50.89
N LEU A 219 13.44 29.41 51.23
CA LEU A 219 13.49 28.95 52.62
C LEU A 219 14.92 28.67 53.08
N TYR A 220 15.81 28.32 52.15
CA TYR A 220 17.21 28.02 52.45
C TYR A 220 18.12 28.37 51.27
N SER A 221 19.37 28.77 51.56
CA SER A 221 20.42 28.93 50.55
C SER A 221 21.81 28.75 51.15
N GLN A 222 22.63 27.94 50.50
CA GLN A 222 24.07 27.84 50.76
C GLN A 222 24.85 28.36 49.55
N PHE A 223 25.72 29.34 49.79
CA PHE A 223 26.61 29.90 48.77
C PHE A 223 27.98 29.23 48.79
N PHE A 224 28.54 29.01 47.60
CA PHE A 224 29.90 28.49 47.42
C PHE A 224 30.81 29.66 47.06
N GLN A 225 31.70 30.03 47.97
CA GLN A 225 32.58 31.19 47.80
C GLN A 225 33.58 30.96 46.66
N GLN A 226 33.94 32.03 45.95
CA GLN A 226 35.08 32.02 45.05
C GLN A 226 36.37 31.93 45.87
N LYS A 227 37.36 31.16 45.39
CA LYS A 227 38.72 31.14 45.95
C LYS A 227 39.58 32.22 45.33
#